data_AF-A0A2D9SV72-F1
#
_entry.id   AF-A0A2D9SV72-F1
#
_cell.length_a   1.000
_cell.length_b   1.000
_cell.length_c   1.000
_cell.angle_alpha   90.00
_cell.angle_beta   90.00
_cell.angle_gamma   90.00
#
_symmetry.space_group_name_H-M   'P 1'
#
loop_
_entity.id
_entity.type
_entity.pdbx_description
1 polymer ?
#
loop_
_entity_poly.entity_id
_entity_poly.type
_entity_poly.pdbx_seq_one_letter_code
_entity_poly.pdbx_strand_id
1 'polypeptide(L)'
;MSEQDQADPEVLGNDKTEEVMPSIDPEIDTPVADNEWRLASIDKDLTPLQYHYLSLLQRLVSLKNSYQTDTDYEAWMMGALNKSVYSTLRDCIEANVGDEAKELLNREQHVN
;
A
#
# COMPACT_ATOMS: atom_id res chain seq x y z
N MET A 1 -64.52 -9.99 -29.08
CA MET A 1 -63.94 -8.75 -28.52
C MET A 1 -62.94 -9.24 -27.49
N SER A 2 -61.72 -9.65 -27.87
CA SER A 2 -60.61 -8.82 -28.36
C SER A 2 -60.25 -7.79 -27.29
N GLU A 3 -59.03 -7.70 -26.75
CA GLU A 3 -57.74 -7.76 -27.44
C GLU A 3 -56.65 -8.41 -26.54
N GLN A 4 -55.93 -9.39 -27.09
CA GLN A 4 -54.58 -9.76 -26.68
C GLN A 4 -53.65 -8.76 -27.37
N ASP A 5 -52.99 -7.90 -26.61
CA ASP A 5 -51.92 -7.06 -27.16
C ASP A 5 -50.60 -7.83 -27.02
N GLN A 6 -50.17 -8.39 -28.14
CA GLN A 6 -48.89 -9.07 -28.31
C GLN A 6 -47.79 -8.00 -28.34
N ALA A 7 -46.89 -8.00 -27.37
CA ALA A 7 -45.62 -7.30 -27.51
C ALA A 7 -44.65 -8.20 -28.30
N ASP A 8 -44.36 -7.74 -29.52
CA ASP A 8 -43.49 -8.31 -30.54
C ASP A 8 -42.04 -8.50 -30.03
N PRO A 9 -41.42 -9.69 -30.18
CA PRO A 9 -39.99 -9.87 -29.99
C PRO A 9 -39.28 -9.84 -31.36
N GLU A 10 -38.30 -8.95 -31.50
CA GLU A 10 -37.26 -8.81 -32.55
C GLU A 10 -37.19 -7.32 -32.94
N VAL A 11 -36.04 -6.66 -32.97
CA VAL A 11 -34.87 -6.97 -33.77
C VAL A 11 -33.63 -6.45 -33.02
N LEU A 12 -32.76 -7.35 -32.57
CA LEU A 12 -31.37 -7.02 -32.24
C LEU A 12 -30.71 -6.54 -33.54
N GLY A 13 -30.52 -5.23 -33.65
CA GLY A 13 -29.75 -4.62 -34.72
C GLY A 13 -28.34 -5.16 -34.69
N ASN A 14 -28.02 -6.02 -35.67
CA ASN A 14 -26.66 -6.27 -36.09
C ASN A 14 -26.04 -4.93 -36.50
N ASP A 15 -25.18 -4.36 -35.65
CA ASP A 15 -24.19 -3.41 -36.11
C ASP A 15 -22.81 -4.03 -35.96
N LYS A 16 -22.32 -4.53 -37.09
CA LYS A 16 -20.95 -4.96 -37.27
C LYS A 16 -20.07 -3.72 -37.34
N THR A 17 -19.68 -3.20 -36.18
CA THR A 17 -18.45 -2.44 -36.05
C THR A 17 -17.49 -3.28 -35.22
N GLU A 18 -16.79 -4.17 -35.90
CA GLU A 18 -15.49 -4.66 -35.46
C GLU A 18 -14.57 -3.43 -35.36
N GLU A 19 -14.61 -2.72 -34.24
CA GLU A 19 -13.43 -2.01 -33.78
C GLU A 19 -12.42 -3.10 -33.39
N VAL A 20 -11.68 -3.54 -34.40
CA VAL A 20 -10.43 -4.27 -34.21
C VAL A 20 -9.55 -3.34 -33.39
N MET A 21 -9.60 -3.52 -32.06
CA MET A 21 -8.58 -2.97 -31.18
C MET A 21 -7.24 -3.43 -31.76
N PRO A 22 -6.35 -2.51 -32.18
CA PRO A 22 -5.04 -2.91 -32.64
C PRO A 22 -4.42 -3.70 -31.50
N SER A 23 -4.04 -4.95 -31.79
CA SER A 23 -3.35 -5.82 -30.86
C SER A 23 -2.10 -5.06 -30.42
N ILE A 24 -2.13 -4.50 -29.22
CA ILE A 24 -0.94 -3.90 -28.62
C ILE A 24 -0.04 -5.11 -28.36
N ASP A 25 1.02 -5.24 -29.14
CA ASP A 25 2.06 -6.23 -28.91
C ASP A 25 2.45 -6.15 -27.42
N PRO A 26 2.46 -7.29 -26.67
CA PRO A 26 2.70 -7.29 -25.23
C PRO A 26 4.19 -7.17 -24.94
N GLU A 27 4.93 -6.43 -25.76
CA GLU A 27 6.38 -6.23 -25.65
C GLU A 27 6.67 -4.78 -25.22
N ILE A 28 5.90 -4.28 -24.25
CA ILE A 28 6.45 -3.25 -23.38
C ILE A 28 7.37 -4.00 -22.43
N ASP A 29 8.64 -4.07 -22.79
CA ASP A 29 9.76 -4.35 -21.89
C ASP A 29 9.79 -3.22 -20.85
N THR A 30 8.83 -3.24 -19.92
CA THR A 30 8.92 -2.43 -18.72
C THR A 30 10.17 -2.91 -18.02
N PRO A 31 11.21 -2.06 -17.85
CA PRO A 31 12.34 -2.45 -17.05
C PRO A 31 11.77 -2.82 -15.69
N VAL A 32 11.84 -4.11 -15.36
CA VAL A 32 11.66 -4.58 -14.00
C VAL A 32 12.86 -3.98 -13.29
N ALA A 33 12.67 -2.75 -12.78
CA ALA A 33 13.64 -2.16 -11.90
C ALA A 33 13.87 -3.21 -10.82
N ASP A 34 15.09 -3.72 -10.77
CA ASP A 34 15.57 -4.69 -9.80
C ASP A 34 15.66 -3.94 -8.46
N ASN A 35 14.50 -3.51 -7.99
CA ASN A 35 14.34 -2.80 -6.76
C ASN A 35 14.39 -3.89 -5.70
N GLU A 36 15.58 -4.11 -5.15
CA GLU A 36 15.74 -4.83 -3.90
C GLU A 36 14.96 -4.07 -2.82
N TRP A 37 13.67 -4.38 -2.70
CA TRP A 37 12.80 -3.92 -1.62
C TRP A 37 13.16 -4.67 -0.33
N ARG A 38 14.43 -4.61 0.04
CA ARG A 38 15.00 -5.26 1.21
C ARG A 38 15.29 -4.20 2.26
N LEU A 39 14.84 -4.47 3.47
CA LEU A 39 15.32 -3.75 4.64
C LEU A 39 16.51 -4.55 5.18
N ALA A 40 17.62 -3.90 5.52
CA ALA A 40 18.84 -4.58 6.01
C ALA A 40 18.63 -5.47 7.26
N SER A 41 17.47 -5.36 7.91
CA SER A 41 17.11 -6.13 9.09
C SER A 41 15.93 -7.06 8.91
N ILE A 42 15.48 -7.26 7.67
CA ILE A 42 14.37 -8.13 7.30
C ILE A 42 14.85 -9.03 6.17
N ASP A 43 15.03 -10.32 6.48
CA ASP A 43 15.47 -11.33 5.51
C ASP A 43 14.29 -11.89 4.72
N LYS A 44 13.59 -11.00 4.02
CA LYS A 44 12.40 -11.30 3.22
C LYS A 44 12.29 -10.31 2.07
N ASP A 45 11.90 -10.81 0.91
CA ASP A 45 11.55 -9.97 -0.23
C ASP A 45 10.20 -9.31 0.01
N LEU A 46 10.17 -7.99 0.05
CA LEU A 46 8.96 -7.21 0.35
C LEU A 46 8.31 -6.75 -0.96
N THR A 47 6.98 -6.65 -0.94
CA THR A 47 6.29 -5.85 -1.95
C THR A 47 6.64 -4.36 -1.76
N PRO A 48 6.53 -3.52 -2.81
CA PRO A 48 6.78 -2.09 -2.67
C PRO A 48 5.97 -1.44 -1.54
N LEU A 49 4.72 -1.89 -1.33
CA LEU A 49 3.84 -1.39 -0.27
C LEU A 49 4.32 -1.80 1.12
N GLN A 50 4.73 -3.05 1.29
CA GLN A 50 5.29 -3.55 2.54
C GLN A 50 6.59 -2.82 2.90
N TYR A 51 7.48 -2.65 1.92
CA TYR A 51 8.71 -1.88 2.09
C TYR A 51 8.42 -0.44 2.50
N HIS A 52 7.43 0.20 1.86
CA HIS A 52 7.02 1.55 2.20
C HIS A 52 6.58 1.67 3.66
N TYR A 53 5.68 0.81 4.13
CA TYR A 53 5.18 0.88 5.51
C TYR A 53 6.27 0.59 6.54
N LEU A 54 7.13 -0.40 6.31
CA LEU A 54 8.24 -0.72 7.21
C LEU A 54 9.28 0.41 7.27
N SER A 55 9.62 1.00 6.12
CA SER A 55 10.54 2.14 6.05
C SER A 55 9.96 3.39 6.73
N LEU A 56 8.66 3.64 6.55
CA LEU A 56 7.96 4.73 7.21
C LEU A 56 7.94 4.53 8.74
N LEU A 57 7.64 3.32 9.20
CA LEU A 57 7.63 2.98 10.62
C LEU A 57 9.01 3.22 11.23
N GLN A 58 10.07 2.75 10.57
CA GLN A 58 11.45 2.98 11.02
C GLN A 58 11.74 4.48 11.19
N ARG A 59 11.45 5.28 10.16
CA ARG A 59 11.68 6.73 10.20
C ARG A 59 10.90 7.41 11.32
N LEU A 60 9.63 7.06 11.50
CA LEU A 60 8.78 7.65 12.54
C LEU A 60 9.28 7.32 13.94
N VAL A 61 9.78 6.10 14.16
CA VAL A 61 10.33 5.68 15.44
C VAL A 61 11.64 6.40 15.73
N SER A 62 12.55 6.51 14.75
CA SER A 62 13.78 7.29 14.91
C SER A 62 13.48 8.78 15.16
N LEU A 63 12.48 9.34 14.48
CA LEU A 63 12.03 10.71 14.71
C LEU A 63 11.45 10.91 16.11
N LYS A 64 10.59 9.99 16.57
CA LYS A 64 10.06 9.98 17.93
C LYS A 64 11.18 9.91 18.97
N ASN A 65 12.15 9.04 18.77
CA ASN A 65 13.25 8.82 19.70
C ASN A 65 14.27 9.98 19.73
N SER A 66 14.43 10.73 18.65
CA SER A 66 15.24 11.95 18.66
C SER A 66 14.48 13.12 19.26
N TYR A 67 13.19 13.25 18.94
CA TYR A 67 12.34 14.33 19.44
C TYR A 67 12.14 14.32 20.96
N GLN A 68 12.19 13.13 21.59
CA GLN A 68 12.02 13.01 23.05
C GLN A 68 13.11 13.75 23.87
N THR A 69 14.27 14.04 23.27
CA THR A 69 15.37 14.78 23.89
C THR A 69 15.58 16.16 23.28
N ASP A 70 14.65 16.63 22.45
CA ASP A 70 14.71 17.94 21.81
C ASP A 70 14.53 19.06 22.84
N THR A 71 15.30 20.15 22.70
CA THR A 71 15.18 21.33 23.56
C THR A 71 13.88 22.09 23.34
N ASP A 72 13.32 22.02 22.14
CA ASP A 72 12.05 22.65 21.76
C ASP A 72 10.88 21.65 21.88
N TYR A 73 10.97 20.70 22.80
CA TYR A 73 9.96 19.67 23.00
C TYR A 73 8.58 20.28 23.32
N GLU A 74 7.63 19.98 22.45
CA GLU A 74 6.21 20.21 22.64
C GLU A 74 5.43 18.88 22.73
N ALA A 75 4.62 18.75 23.79
CA ALA A 75 3.86 17.51 24.07
C ALA A 75 2.85 17.15 22.97
N TRP A 76 2.27 18.15 22.28
CA TRP A 76 1.29 17.90 21.21
C TRP A 76 1.93 17.23 20.00
N MET A 77 3.17 17.60 19.66
CA MET A 77 3.94 17.01 18.57
C MET A 77 4.34 15.57 18.91
N MET A 78 4.78 15.31 20.15
CA MET A 78 5.03 13.94 20.60
C MET A 78 3.76 13.08 20.54
N GLY A 79 2.61 13.66 20.89
CA GLY A 79 1.30 13.04 20.73
C GLY A 79 0.97 12.72 19.27
N ALA A 80 1.31 13.61 18.33
CA ALA A 80 1.15 13.37 16.90
C ALA A 80 2.06 12.23 16.41
N LEU A 81 3.35 12.25 16.80
CA LEU A 81 4.31 11.21 16.44
C LEU A 81 3.87 9.82 16.94
N ASN A 82 3.42 9.71 18.19
CA ASN A 82 2.90 8.46 18.74
C ASN A 82 1.70 7.93 17.94
N LYS A 83 0.79 8.81 17.51
CA LYS A 83 -0.36 8.42 16.66
C LYS A 83 0.09 7.98 15.27
N SER A 84 1.05 8.68 14.67
CA SER A 84 1.62 8.30 13.38
C SER A 84 2.28 6.92 13.45
N VAL A 85 3.11 6.65 14.47
CA VAL A 85 3.72 5.33 14.70
C VAL A 85 2.65 4.24 14.83
N TYR A 86 1.61 4.49 15.63
CA TYR A 86 0.53 3.53 15.82
C TYR A 86 -0.25 3.25 14.52
N SER A 87 -0.58 4.30 13.75
CA SER A 87 -1.27 4.16 12.47
C SER A 87 -0.43 3.35 11.49
N THR A 88 0.86 3.66 11.34
CA THR A 88 1.73 2.92 10.43
C THR A 88 1.96 1.47 10.87
N LEU A 89 1.98 1.19 12.18
CA LEU A 89 2.00 -0.18 12.67
C LEU A 89 0.73 -0.96 12.25
N ARG A 90 -0.43 -0.31 12.26
CA ARG A 90 -1.68 -0.91 11.74
C ARG A 90 -1.57 -1.19 10.24
N ASP A 91 -1.04 -0.25 9.47
CA ASP A 91 -0.80 -0.43 8.03
C ASP A 91 0.15 -1.62 7.76
N CYS A 92 1.20 -1.78 8.56
CA CYS A 92 2.11 -2.94 8.47
C CYS A 92 1.39 -4.27 8.75
N ILE A 93 0.49 -4.31 9.75
CA ILE A 93 -0.31 -5.50 10.07
C ILE A 93 -1.24 -5.82 8.91
N GLU A 94 -1.92 -4.82 8.35
CA GLU A 94 -2.83 -4.98 7.21
C GLU A 94 -2.10 -5.40 5.93
N ALA A 95 -0.84 -4.99 5.76
CA ALA A 95 0.04 -5.42 4.67
C ALA A 95 0.75 -6.77 4.91
N ASN A 96 0.40 -7.50 5.97
CA ASN A 96 0.95 -8.82 6.31
C ASN A 96 2.47 -8.81 6.59
N VAL A 97 2.96 -7.72 7.20
CA VAL A 97 4.33 -7.55 7.72
C VAL A 97 4.33 -7.05 9.17
N GLY A 98 3.30 -7.44 9.92
CA GLY A 98 3.10 -7.01 11.30
C GLY A 98 4.12 -7.58 12.29
N ASP A 99 4.71 -8.73 12.01
CA ASP A 99 5.69 -9.35 12.91
C ASP A 99 7.07 -8.70 12.73
N GLU A 100 7.48 -8.47 11.49
CA GLU A 100 8.67 -7.70 11.16
C GLU A 100 8.61 -6.27 11.74
N ALA A 101 7.43 -5.64 11.69
CA ALA A 101 7.18 -4.33 12.31
C ALA A 101 7.32 -4.34 13.84
N LYS A 102 6.81 -5.37 14.53
CA LYS A 102 6.96 -5.51 15.99
C LYS A 102 8.42 -5.75 16.38
N GLU A 103 9.13 -6.59 15.63
CA GLU A 103 10.56 -6.82 15.85
C GLU A 103 11.38 -5.55 15.67
N LEU A 104 11.05 -4.73 14.67
CA LEU A 104 11.64 -3.41 14.47
C LEU A 104 11.42 -2.52 15.71
N LEU A 105 10.17 -2.44 16.20
CA LEU A 105 9.85 -1.64 17.39
C LEU A 105 10.59 -2.14 18.64
N ASN A 106 10.66 -3.45 18.85
CA ASN A 106 11.37 -4.03 19.99
C ASN A 106 12.87 -3.71 19.97
N ARG A 107 13.50 -3.75 18.80
CA ARG A 107 14.90 -3.35 18.65
C ARG A 107 15.10 -1.88 19.03
N GLU A 108 14.27 -0.99 18.51
CA GLU A 108 14.36 0.45 18.79
C GLU A 108 14.06 0.81 20.27
N GLN A 109 13.27 0.00 20.99
CA GLN A 109 13.04 0.18 22.43
C GLN A 109 14.24 -0.26 23.29
N HIS A 110 15.05 -1.21 22.82
CA HIS A 110 16.19 -1.77 23.57
C HIS A 110 17.54 -1.11 23.26
N VAL A 111 17.57 -0.13 22.36
CA VAL A 111 18.81 0.58 21.96
C VAL A 111 19.07 1.85 22.80
N ASN A 112 18.14 2.24 23.69
CA ASN A 112 18.29 3.39 24.61
C ASN A 112 18.58 2.99 26.05
#